data_AF-A0A1Q6TSL5-F1
#
_entry.id   AF-A0A1Q6TSL5-F1
#
_cell.length_a   1.000
_cell.length_b   1.000
_cell.length_c   1.000
_cell.angle_alpha   90.00
_cell.angle_beta   90.00
_cell.angle_gamma   90.00
#
_symmetry.space_group_name_H-M   'P 1'
#
loop_
_entity.id
_entity.type
_entity.pdbx_description
1 polymer ?
#
loop_
_entity_poly.entity_id
_entity_poly.type
_entity_poly.pdbx_seq_one_letter_code
_entity_poly.pdbx_strand_id
1 'polypeptide(L)' 'MCKAWDDHYRSGVQNRIQQGLQQGELAKRIEAIENMISLGLTKEKILTKYSEEEYKEAEKAMLVEM' A
#
# COMPACT_ATOMS: atom_id res chain seq x y z
N MET A 1 1.43 -21.47 31.63
CA MET A 1 1.55 -20.04 31.27
C MET A 1 0.19 -19.39 31.47
N CYS A 2 0.12 -18.08 31.72
CA CYS A 2 -1.14 -17.38 32.00
C CYS A 2 -1.86 -17.04 30.68
N LYS A 3 -3.18 -17.30 30.63
CA LYS A 3 -4.05 -17.03 29.47
C LYS A 3 -3.91 -15.60 28.92
N ALA A 4 -3.72 -14.61 29.80
CA ALA A 4 -3.55 -13.22 29.39
C ALA A 4 -2.29 -12.99 28.54
N TRP A 5 -1.18 -13.65 28.88
CA TRP A 5 0.07 -13.52 28.12
C TRP A 5 -0.05 -14.14 26.72
N ASP A 6 -0.70 -15.30 26.63
CA ASP A 6 -0.99 -15.98 25.35
C ASP A 6 -1.91 -15.14 24.45
N ASP A 7 -2.93 -14.49 25.03
CA ASP A 7 -3.87 -13.63 24.30
C ASP A 7 -3.19 -12.34 23.79
N HIS A 8 -2.35 -11.70 24.60
CA HIS A 8 -1.57 -10.52 24.18
C HIS A 8 -0.58 -10.84 23.06
N TYR A 9 0.15 -11.95 23.17
CA TYR A 9 1.08 -12.40 22.13
C TYR A 9 0.34 -12.66 20.81
N ARG A 10 -0.80 -13.37 20.86
CA ARG A 10 -1.62 -13.66 19.68
C ARG A 10 -2.16 -12.38 19.03
N SER A 11 -2.66 -11.44 19.81
CA SER A 11 -3.11 -10.13 19.31
C SER A 11 -1.97 -9.36 18.64
N GLY A 12 -0.78 -9.34 19.26
CA GLY A 12 0.39 -8.70 18.68
C GLY A 12 0.83 -9.31 17.34
N VAL A 13 0.76 -10.64 17.21
CA VAL A 13 1.04 -11.34 15.94
C VAL A 13 0.00 -11.00 14.88
N GLN A 14 -1.29 -11.03 15.22
CA GLN A 14 -2.38 -10.70 14.29
C GLN A 14 -2.28 -9.25 13.78
N ASN A 15 -1.98 -8.30 14.65
CA ASN A 15 -1.80 -6.90 14.27
C ASN A 15 -0.65 -6.73 13.27
N ARG A 16 0.48 -7.40 13.47
CA ARG A 16 1.61 -7.37 12.52
C ARG A 16 1.26 -7.96 11.17
N ILE A 17 0.53 -9.08 11.15
CA ILE A 17 0.06 -9.69 9.90
C ILE A 17 -0.85 -8.73 9.15
N GLN A 18 -1.80 -8.10 9.84
CA GLN A 18 -2.72 -7.14 9.23
C GLN A 18 -1.99 -5.91 8.67
N GLN A 19 -1.02 -5.37 9.41
CA GLN A 19 -0.18 -4.26 8.94
C GLN A 19 0.63 -4.65 7.70
N GLY A 20 1.25 -5.83 7.70
CA GLY A 20 2.01 -6.32 6.53
C GLY A 20 1.13 -6.53 5.30
N LEU A 21 -0.09 -7.03 5.47
CA LEU A 21 -1.06 -7.17 4.38
C LEU A 21 -1.47 -5.80 3.81
N GLN A 22 -1.75 -4.83 4.68
CA GLN A 22 -2.09 -3.46 4.26
C GLN A 22 -0.93 -2.78 3.51
N GLN A 23 0.30 -2.93 4.00
CA GLN A 23 1.49 -2.40 3.32
C GLN A 23 1.71 -3.07 1.97
N GLY A 24 1.54 -4.39 1.89
CA GLY A 24 1.67 -5.13 0.62
C GLY A 24 0.57 -4.77 -0.39
N GLU A 25 -0.64 -4.50 0.07
CA GLU A 25 -1.72 -4.02 -0.80
C GLU A 25 -1.42 -2.60 -1.30
N LEU A 26 -0.99 -1.70 -0.42
CA LEU A 26 -0.60 -0.34 -0.80
C LEU A 26 0.51 -0.38 -1.86
N ALA A 27 1.57 -1.16 -1.64
CA ALA A 27 2.67 -1.30 -2.59
C ALA A 27 2.19 -1.75 -3.99
N LYS A 28 1.29 -2.73 -4.06
CA LYS A 28 0.69 -3.18 -5.34
C LYS A 28 -0.15 -2.09 -6.01
N ARG A 29 -0.84 -1.27 -5.22
CA ARG A 29 -1.65 -0.16 -5.75
C ARG A 29 -0.75 0.94 -6.32
N ILE A 30 0.35 1.25 -5.65
CA ILE A 30 1.37 2.18 -6.15
C ILE A 30 1.99 1.66 -7.46
N GLU A 31 2.49 0.42 -7.49
CA GLU A 31 3.05 -0.20 -8.70
C GLU A 31 2.06 -0.20 -9.88
N ALA A 32 0.77 -0.44 -9.61
CA ALA A 32 -0.26 -0.37 -10.64
C ALA A 32 -0.43 1.05 -11.21
N ILE A 33 -0.33 2.09 -10.38
CA ILE A 33 -0.40 3.49 -10.82
C ILE A 33 0.83 3.86 -11.65
N GLU A 34 2.04 3.48 -11.21
CA GLU A 34 3.29 3.71 -11.95
C GLU A 34 3.23 3.09 -13.35
N ASN A 35 2.71 1.87 -13.45
CA ASN A 35 2.49 1.19 -14.73
C ASN A 35 1.49 1.94 -15.61
N MET A 36 0.39 2.44 -15.05
CA MET A 36 -0.60 3.23 -15.79
C MET A 36 -0.02 4.55 -16.30
N ILE A 37 0.79 5.24 -15.49
CA ILE A 37 1.52 6.45 -15.88
C ILE A 37 2.49 6.12 -17.02
N SER A 38 3.26 5.05 -16.89
CA SER A 38 4.22 4.59 -17.91
C SER A 38 3.56 4.21 -19.24
N LEU A 39 2.32 3.72 -19.18
CA LEU A 39 1.47 3.43 -20.36
C LEU A 39 0.77 4.68 -20.93
N GLY A 40 0.98 5.86 -20.35
CA GLY A 40 0.43 7.13 -20.83
C GLY A 40 -1.04 7.36 -20.46
N LEU A 41 -1.57 6.68 -19.43
CA LEU A 41 -2.91 6.98 -18.95
C LEU A 41 -2.95 8.36 -18.27
N THR A 42 -4.05 9.08 -18.47
CA THR A 42 -4.25 10.38 -17.84
C THR A 42 -4.54 10.24 -16.35
N LYS A 43 -4.09 11.22 -15.57
CA LYS A 43 -4.39 11.34 -14.14
C LYS A 43 -5.89 11.18 -13.85
N GLU A 44 -6.75 11.85 -14.62
CA GLU A 44 -8.21 11.76 -14.49
C GLU A 44 -8.72 10.31 -14.55
N LYS A 45 -8.22 9.49 -15.49
CA LYS A 45 -8.63 8.08 -15.62
C LYS A 45 -8.13 7.25 -14.45
N ILE A 46 -6.91 7.49 -13.99
CA ILE A 46 -6.33 6.77 -12.84
C ILE A 46 -7.12 7.09 -11.56
N LEU A 47 -7.47 8.35 -11.35
CA LEU A 47 -8.23 8.81 -10.18
C LEU A 47 -9.68 8.30 -10.12
N THR A 48 -10.18 7.63 -11.16
CA THR A 48 -11.47 6.91 -11.08
C THR A 48 -11.40 5.70 -10.15
N LYS A 49 -10.20 5.15 -9.89
CA LYS A 49 -9.99 3.93 -9.10
C LYS A 49 -9.02 4.11 -7.92
N TYR A 50 -8.15 5.11 -7.99
CA TYR A 50 -7.11 5.38 -7.00
C TYR A 50 -7.28 6.78 -6.41
N SER A 51 -6.80 7.00 -5.19
CA SER A 51 -6.87 8.31 -4.56
C SER A 51 -5.78 9.26 -5.09
N GLU A 52 -5.97 10.56 -4.83
CA GLU A 52 -4.98 11.59 -5.17
C GLU A 52 -3.65 11.37 -4.40
N GLU A 53 -3.73 10.88 -3.17
CA GLU A 53 -2.59 10.54 -2.33
C GLU A 53 -1.81 9.35 -2.90
N GLU A 54 -2.51 8.29 -3.32
CA GLU A 54 -1.89 7.13 -3.97
C GLU A 54 -1.19 7.54 -5.27
N TYR A 55 -1.83 8.40 -6.07
CA TYR A 55 -1.23 8.94 -7.28
C TYR A 55 0.05 9.73 -6.99
N LYS A 56 0.02 10.63 -6.00
CA LYS A 56 1.20 11.43 -5.61
C LYS A 56 2.33 10.56 -5.08
N GLU A 57 2.01 9.51 -4.35
CA GLU A 57 3.02 8.60 -3.82
C GLU A 57 3.70 7.81 -4.95
N ALA A 58 2.93 7.34 -5.94
CA ALA A 58 3.48 6.73 -7.15
C ALA A 58 4.34 7.69 -7.96
N GLU A 59 3.87 8.93 -8.16
CA GLU A 59 4.64 9.96 -8.87
C GLU A 59 5.97 10.27 -8.16
N LYS A 60 5.97 10.33 -6.83
CA LYS A 60 7.21 10.49 -6.04
C LYS A 60 8.13 9.29 -6.16
N ALA A 61 7.61 8.07 -6.10
CA ALA A 61 8.39 6.85 -6.21
C ALA A 61 9.13 6.77 -7.57
N MET A 62 8.45 7.14 -8.66
CA MET A 62 9.07 7.23 -9.99
C MET A 62 10.16 8.31 -10.08
N LEU A 63 10.08 9.40 -9.31
CA LEU A 63 11.08 10.47 -9.30
C LEU A 63 12.35 10.14 -8.49
N VAL A 64 12.27 9.18 -7.57
CA VAL A 64 13.41 8.75 -6.72
C VAL A 64 14.32 7.75 -7.45
N GLU A 65 13.80 7.06 -8.46
CA GLU A 65 14.53 6.07 -9.28
C GLU A 65 15.33 6.71 -10.45
N MET A 66 15.40 8.05 -10.55
CA MET A 66 16.21 8.80 -11.53
C MET A 66 17.51 9.35 -10.93
#